data_AF-A0A917N9K0-F1
#
_entry.id   AF-A0A917N9K0-F1
#
_cell.length_a   1.000
_cell.length_b   1.000
_cell.length_c   1.000
_cell.angle_alpha   90.00
_cell.angle_beta   90.00
_cell.angle_gamma   90.00
#
_symmetry.space_group_name_H-M   'P 1'
#
loop_
_entity.id
_entity.type
_entity.pdbx_description
1 polymer ?
#
loop_
_entity_poly.entity_id
_entity_poly.type
_entity_poly.pdbx_seq_one_letter_code
_entity_poly.pdbx_strand_id
1 'polypeptide(L)'
;MKKVLLMTVAILMMPFAAMAANYQEGVHYTTINKGPATAKPEVSEFFSFYCPHCYSFAKSVVPKLESKLPEGVKFTQKHVEFIGREMGVEMSRAFAVAHQLNVDKKIEMALFSAIHDKKQRFTNRDDIRKLFIANGVEGKDFDAAASSFMVNAQMSSMKRDTENAKLSGVPALVVNGKYRLETSSIKSYDELVDLAVYLTTLK
;
A
#
# COMPACT_ATOMS: atom_id res chain seq x y z
N MET A 1 -25.48 -65.92 7.21
CA MET A 1 -26.53 -65.35 6.35
C MET A 1 -26.96 -63.99 6.92
N LYS A 2 -26.89 -62.91 6.12
CA LYS A 2 -27.83 -61.76 6.10
C LYS A 2 -27.99 -60.97 7.43
N LYS A 3 -27.69 -59.68 7.58
CA LYS A 3 -27.61 -58.54 6.66
C LYS A 3 -26.82 -57.41 7.33
N VAL A 4 -25.93 -56.80 6.57
CA VAL A 4 -25.35 -55.47 6.81
C VAL A 4 -26.49 -54.45 6.72
N LEU A 5 -26.66 -53.59 7.73
CA LEU A 5 -27.45 -52.38 7.60
C LEU A 5 -26.54 -51.18 7.89
N LEU A 6 -26.00 -50.64 6.81
CA LEU A 6 -25.30 -49.36 6.76
C LEU A 6 -26.24 -48.25 7.22
N MET A 7 -25.96 -47.63 8.37
CA MET A 7 -26.50 -46.30 8.68
C MET A 7 -25.73 -45.27 7.85
N THR A 8 -26.33 -44.85 6.73
CA THR A 8 -25.90 -43.70 5.96
C THR A 8 -26.07 -42.43 6.78
N VAL A 9 -24.97 -41.90 7.31
CA VAL A 9 -24.90 -40.52 7.79
C VAL A 9 -24.86 -39.62 6.56
N ALA A 10 -26.01 -39.11 6.14
CA ALA A 10 -26.08 -38.04 5.15
C ALA A 10 -25.66 -36.72 5.83
N ILE A 11 -24.35 -36.45 5.86
CA ILE A 11 -23.85 -35.10 6.11
C ILE A 11 -24.38 -34.24 4.95
N LEU A 12 -25.42 -33.45 5.24
CA LEU A 12 -25.80 -32.31 4.42
C LEU A 12 -24.60 -31.37 4.36
N MET A 13 -23.76 -31.54 3.33
CA MET A 13 -22.88 -30.47 2.87
C MET A 13 -23.78 -29.35 2.37
N MET A 14 -24.22 -28.46 3.26
CA MET A 14 -24.68 -27.16 2.82
C MET A 14 -23.49 -26.54 2.07
N PRO A 15 -23.61 -26.23 0.77
CA PRO A 15 -22.63 -25.36 0.16
C PRO A 15 -22.71 -24.06 0.97
N PHE A 16 -21.64 -23.73 1.68
CA PHE A 16 -21.39 -22.36 2.08
C PHE A 16 -21.36 -21.60 0.75
N ALA A 17 -22.49 -21.02 0.36
CA ALA A 17 -22.54 -20.03 -0.68
C ALA A 17 -21.74 -18.87 -0.11
N ALA A 18 -20.43 -18.89 -0.36
CA ALA A 18 -19.61 -17.72 -0.24
C ALA A 18 -20.35 -16.65 -1.04
N MET A 19 -20.88 -15.65 -0.35
CA MET A 19 -21.40 -14.45 -0.97
C MET A 19 -20.21 -13.83 -1.68
N ALA A 20 -19.98 -14.23 -2.93
CA ALA A 20 -18.99 -13.61 -3.78
C ALA A 20 -19.43 -12.16 -3.90
N ALA A 21 -18.64 -11.26 -3.32
CA ALA A 21 -18.89 -9.84 -3.47
C ALA A 21 -18.90 -9.53 -4.97
N ASN A 22 -20.02 -8.99 -5.46
CA ASN A 22 -20.17 -8.60 -6.86
C ASN A 22 -19.48 -7.25 -7.07
N TYR A 23 -18.15 -7.27 -7.13
CA TYR A 23 -17.38 -6.09 -7.50
C TYR A 23 -17.53 -5.79 -8.98
N GLN A 24 -17.77 -4.52 -9.30
CA GLN A 24 -18.11 -4.03 -10.63
C GLN A 24 -17.15 -2.92 -11.06
N GLU A 25 -16.63 -3.01 -12.28
CA GLU A 25 -15.85 -1.93 -12.90
C GLU A 25 -16.69 -0.66 -13.06
N GLY A 26 -16.06 0.49 -12.86
CA GLY A 26 -16.72 1.81 -12.86
C GLY A 26 -17.47 2.14 -11.57
N VAL A 27 -17.66 1.15 -10.68
CA VAL A 27 -18.24 1.34 -9.34
C VAL A 27 -17.19 1.14 -8.27
N HIS A 28 -16.58 -0.05 -8.21
CA HIS A 28 -15.66 -0.45 -7.15
C HIS A 28 -14.20 -0.26 -7.55
N TYR A 29 -13.90 -0.37 -8.84
CA TYR A 29 -12.57 -0.17 -9.38
C TYR A 29 -12.62 0.36 -10.81
N THR A 30 -11.52 0.93 -11.27
CA THR A 30 -11.33 1.43 -12.64
C THR A 30 -10.12 0.75 -13.27
N THR A 31 -10.26 0.24 -14.50
CA THR A 31 -9.12 -0.21 -15.29
C THR A 31 -8.34 0.99 -15.84
N ILE A 32 -7.18 1.26 -15.25
CA ILE A 32 -6.34 2.42 -15.62
C ILE A 32 -5.31 2.09 -16.72
N ASN A 33 -4.99 0.81 -16.90
CA ASN A 33 -4.06 0.27 -17.89
C ASN A 33 -4.72 -0.84 -18.73
N LYS A 34 -4.72 -0.69 -20.07
CA LYS A 34 -5.29 -1.70 -20.98
C LYS A 34 -4.30 -2.80 -21.37
N GLY A 35 -3.03 -2.65 -21.02
CA GLY A 35 -1.99 -3.65 -21.23
C GLY A 35 -2.10 -4.87 -20.30
N PRO A 36 -1.11 -5.77 -20.35
CA PRO A 36 -1.06 -6.90 -19.42
C PRO A 36 -0.92 -6.41 -17.97
N ALA A 37 -1.50 -7.16 -17.04
CA ALA A 37 -1.19 -7.03 -15.62
C ALA A 37 0.31 -7.22 -15.34
N THR A 38 0.73 -6.83 -14.15
CA THR A 38 2.08 -7.12 -13.66
C THR A 38 2.38 -8.62 -13.71
N ALA A 39 3.63 -8.96 -14.03
CA ALA A 39 4.05 -10.36 -14.18
C ALA A 39 3.85 -11.20 -12.89
N LYS A 40 3.94 -10.54 -11.74
CA LYS A 40 3.58 -11.11 -10.43
C LYS A 40 2.43 -10.29 -9.83
N PRO A 41 1.45 -10.93 -9.17
CA PRO A 41 0.40 -10.22 -8.48
C PRO A 41 0.96 -9.25 -7.43
N GLU A 42 0.42 -8.04 -7.40
CA GLU A 42 0.82 -7.03 -6.42
C GLU A 42 -0.32 -6.08 -6.06
N VAL A 43 -0.23 -5.52 -4.86
CA VAL A 43 -1.05 -4.40 -4.40
C VAL A 43 -0.11 -3.24 -4.07
N SER A 44 -0.30 -2.13 -4.78
CA SER A 44 0.44 -0.89 -4.55
C SER A 44 -0.44 0.11 -3.80
N GLU A 45 0.00 0.57 -2.62
CA GLU A 45 -0.53 1.76 -1.97
C GLU A 45 0.21 3.01 -2.46
N PHE A 46 -0.56 4.05 -2.78
CA PHE A 46 -0.06 5.41 -2.99
C PHE A 46 -0.46 6.27 -1.79
N PHE A 47 0.52 6.92 -1.17
CA PHE A 47 0.30 7.64 0.09
C PHE A 47 1.19 8.89 0.19
N SER A 48 0.90 9.74 1.18
CA SER A 48 1.79 10.84 1.55
C SER A 48 1.95 10.92 3.06
N PHE A 49 3.15 11.24 3.54
CA PHE A 49 3.40 11.53 4.95
C PHE A 49 2.67 12.77 5.48
N TYR A 50 2.20 13.65 4.58
CA TYR A 50 1.40 14.82 4.94
C TYR A 50 -0.11 14.58 4.93
N CYS A 51 -0.56 13.37 4.58
CA CYS A 51 -1.96 13.00 4.45
C CYS A 51 -2.49 12.33 5.73
N PRO A 52 -3.41 12.97 6.49
CA PRO A 52 -3.92 12.39 7.74
C PRO A 52 -4.63 11.05 7.57
N HIS A 53 -5.36 10.89 6.45
CA HIS A 53 -6.02 9.62 6.13
C HIS A 53 -5.01 8.51 5.85
N CYS A 54 -3.89 8.83 5.24
CA CYS A 54 -2.79 7.90 4.98
C CYS A 54 -2.15 7.45 6.30
N TYR A 55 -2.01 8.34 7.27
CA TYR A 55 -1.53 7.95 8.59
C TYR A 55 -2.51 7.02 9.33
N SER A 56 -3.81 7.29 9.24
CA SER A 56 -4.82 6.36 9.76
C SER A 56 -4.74 5.02 9.04
N PHE A 57 -4.57 5.03 7.71
CA PHE A 57 -4.50 3.86 6.87
C PHE A 57 -3.30 2.96 7.22
N ALA A 58 -2.11 3.56 7.39
CA ALA A 58 -0.91 2.87 7.85
C ALA A 58 -1.10 2.18 9.21
N LYS A 59 -1.86 2.80 10.13
CA LYS A 59 -2.13 2.24 11.46
C LYS A 59 -3.15 1.10 11.46
N SER A 60 -4.23 1.21 10.68
CA SER A 60 -5.38 0.31 10.81
C SER A 60 -5.66 -0.60 9.62
N VAL A 61 -5.20 -0.23 8.42
CA VAL A 61 -5.55 -0.94 7.18
C VAL A 61 -4.36 -1.69 6.62
N VAL A 62 -3.16 -1.10 6.59
CA VAL A 62 -1.95 -1.77 6.08
C VAL A 62 -1.70 -3.12 6.78
N PRO A 63 -1.73 -3.23 8.13
CA PRO A 63 -1.51 -4.52 8.79
C PRO A 63 -2.56 -5.58 8.42
N LYS A 64 -3.83 -5.16 8.26
CA LYS A 64 -4.92 -6.05 7.84
C LYS A 64 -4.73 -6.51 6.41
N LEU A 65 -4.41 -5.58 5.51
CA LEU A 65 -4.17 -5.87 4.10
C LEU A 65 -3.02 -6.87 3.96
N GLU A 66 -1.85 -6.57 4.54
CA GLU A 66 -0.70 -7.48 4.52
C GLU A 66 -1.04 -8.88 5.04
N SER A 67 -1.84 -8.98 6.12
CA SER A 67 -2.25 -10.27 6.70
C SER A 67 -3.23 -11.08 5.84
N LYS A 68 -3.99 -10.41 4.97
CA LYS A 68 -5.02 -11.03 4.12
C LYS A 68 -4.53 -11.31 2.69
N LEU A 69 -3.37 -10.78 2.29
CA LEU A 69 -2.85 -11.01 0.95
C LEU A 69 -2.53 -12.51 0.73
N PRO A 70 -2.97 -13.12 -0.38
CA PRO A 70 -2.59 -14.48 -0.73
C PRO A 70 -1.08 -14.65 -0.87
N GLU A 71 -0.60 -15.88 -0.71
CA GLU A 71 0.80 -16.21 -0.92
C GLU A 71 1.27 -15.79 -2.33
N GLY A 72 2.45 -15.17 -2.40
CA GLY A 72 3.03 -14.68 -3.65
C GLY A 72 2.53 -13.31 -4.12
N VAL A 73 1.51 -12.72 -3.46
CA VAL A 73 1.08 -11.34 -3.73
C VAL A 73 1.94 -10.36 -2.94
N LYS A 74 2.59 -9.43 -3.64
CA LYS A 74 3.45 -8.43 -2.99
C LYS A 74 2.63 -7.19 -2.58
N PHE A 75 2.78 -6.74 -1.33
CA PHE A 75 2.39 -5.38 -0.95
C PHE A 75 3.55 -4.41 -1.19
N THR A 76 3.28 -3.26 -1.79
CA THR A 76 4.25 -2.18 -1.96
C THR A 76 3.62 -0.85 -1.67
N GLN A 77 4.40 0.09 -1.13
CA GLN A 77 3.96 1.46 -0.90
C GLN A 77 4.78 2.41 -1.78
N LYS A 78 4.14 3.48 -2.23
CA LYS A 78 4.69 4.49 -3.13
C LYS A 78 4.32 5.87 -2.59
N HIS A 79 5.30 6.64 -2.16
CA HIS A 79 5.05 8.00 -1.70
C HIS A 79 4.79 8.94 -2.88
N VAL A 80 3.75 9.76 -2.79
CA VAL A 80 3.38 10.74 -3.83
C VAL A 80 3.99 12.12 -3.55
N GLU A 81 4.47 12.78 -4.61
CA GLU A 81 5.16 14.08 -4.50
C GLU A 81 4.21 15.28 -4.51
N PHE A 82 2.96 15.11 -4.97
CA PHE A 82 2.03 16.23 -5.20
C PHE A 82 1.41 16.82 -3.92
N ILE A 83 1.64 16.22 -2.75
CA ILE A 83 1.23 16.75 -1.44
C ILE A 83 2.46 17.23 -0.68
N GLY A 84 2.41 18.46 -0.15
CA GLY A 84 3.51 19.04 0.64
C GLY A 84 4.44 19.98 -0.14
N ARG A 85 4.09 20.35 -1.38
CA ARG A 85 4.92 21.21 -2.26
C ARG A 85 6.32 20.60 -2.44
N GLU A 86 7.39 21.40 -2.41
CA GLU A 86 8.77 20.92 -2.50
C GLU A 86 9.12 19.85 -1.45
N MET A 87 8.52 19.92 -0.26
CA MET A 87 8.73 18.91 0.76
C MET A 87 8.08 17.56 0.42
N GLY A 88 7.13 17.50 -0.51
CA GLY A 88 6.60 16.24 -1.04
C GLY A 88 7.69 15.41 -1.73
N VAL A 89 8.57 16.07 -2.49
CA VAL A 89 9.73 15.44 -3.15
C VAL A 89 10.76 14.96 -2.13
N GLU A 90 11.08 15.79 -1.13
CA GLU A 90 12.01 15.39 -0.07
C GLU A 90 11.45 14.28 0.83
N MET A 91 10.12 14.21 1.01
CA MET A 91 9.47 13.10 1.71
C MET A 91 9.46 11.80 0.89
N SER A 92 9.30 11.88 -0.43
CA SER A 92 9.53 10.73 -1.33
C SER A 92 10.98 10.25 -1.25
N ARG A 93 11.95 11.16 -1.18
CA ARG A 93 13.36 10.82 -0.97
C ARG A 93 13.57 10.15 0.38
N ALA A 94 12.98 10.69 1.44
CA ALA A 94 13.05 10.10 2.78
C ALA A 94 12.54 8.66 2.78
N PHE A 95 11.38 8.41 2.15
CA PHE A 95 10.83 7.07 2.01
C PHE A 95 11.78 6.12 1.27
N ALA A 96 12.34 6.55 0.14
CA ALA A 96 13.31 5.76 -0.61
C ALA A 96 14.61 5.49 0.17
N VAL A 97 15.12 6.48 0.92
CA VAL A 97 16.28 6.30 1.82
C VAL A 97 15.97 5.26 2.89
N ALA A 98 14.77 5.31 3.49
CA ALA A 98 14.38 4.35 4.51
C ALA A 98 14.34 2.92 3.96
N HIS A 99 13.85 2.73 2.74
CA HIS A 99 13.90 1.44 2.05
C HIS A 99 15.33 0.99 1.74
N GLN A 100 16.17 1.87 1.20
CA GLN A 100 17.58 1.56 0.90
C GLN A 100 18.35 1.10 2.14
N LEU A 101 18.02 1.67 3.30
CA LEU A 101 18.63 1.35 4.59
C LEU A 101 17.89 0.26 5.37
N ASN A 102 16.79 -0.32 4.82
CA ASN A 102 15.95 -1.33 5.46
C ASN A 102 15.39 -0.90 6.84
N VAL A 103 15.03 0.38 6.97
CA VAL A 103 14.44 0.98 8.18
C VAL A 103 13.07 1.59 7.91
N ASP A 104 12.45 1.27 6.77
CA ASP A 104 11.18 1.80 6.27
C ASP A 104 10.06 1.76 7.31
N LYS A 105 9.68 0.59 7.85
CA LYS A 105 8.62 0.50 8.88
C LYS A 105 8.81 1.43 10.08
N LYS A 106 10.04 1.55 10.57
CA LYS A 106 10.36 2.40 11.74
C LYS A 106 10.28 3.88 11.37
N ILE A 107 10.92 4.26 10.27
CA ILE A 107 11.00 5.65 9.82
C ILE A 107 9.64 6.15 9.34
N GLU A 108 8.85 5.32 8.66
CA GLU A 108 7.51 5.64 8.19
C GLU A 108 6.63 6.09 9.35
N MET A 109 6.56 5.28 10.41
CA MET A 109 5.78 5.59 11.60
C MET A 109 6.34 6.80 12.37
N ALA A 110 7.68 6.98 12.40
CA ALA A 110 8.30 8.14 13.02
C ALA A 110 7.97 9.45 12.27
N LEU A 111 8.02 9.45 10.93
CA LEU A 111 7.66 10.59 10.09
C LEU A 111 6.19 10.95 10.26
N PHE A 112 5.29 9.97 10.16
CA PHE A 112 3.87 10.20 10.35
C PHE A 112 3.56 10.77 11.75
N SER A 113 4.12 10.19 12.82
CA SER A 113 3.88 10.70 14.17
C SER A 113 4.47 12.10 14.38
N ALA A 114 5.66 12.37 13.83
CA ALA A 114 6.25 13.71 13.87
C ALA A 114 5.33 14.75 13.20
N ILE A 115 4.78 14.46 12.03
CA ILE A 115 3.93 15.38 11.28
C ILE A 115 2.54 15.51 11.92
N HIS A 116 1.87 14.39 12.21
CA HIS A 116 0.46 14.39 12.57
C HIS A 116 0.19 14.50 14.06
N ASP A 117 1.01 13.88 14.91
CA ASP A 117 0.81 13.93 16.36
C ASP A 117 1.58 15.12 16.95
N LYS A 118 2.87 15.23 16.62
CA LYS A 118 3.77 16.25 17.19
C LYS A 118 3.74 17.59 16.45
N LYS A 119 3.03 17.65 15.31
CA LYS A 119 2.92 18.87 14.47
C LYS A 119 4.28 19.45 14.07
N GLN A 120 5.30 18.61 13.97
CA GLN A 120 6.64 19.01 13.54
C GLN A 120 6.57 19.49 12.08
N ARG A 121 7.15 20.66 11.84
CA ARG A 121 7.31 21.20 10.49
C ARG A 121 8.67 20.80 9.95
N PHE A 122 8.67 20.13 8.81
CA PHE A 122 9.87 19.86 8.04
C PHE A 122 9.99 20.92 6.95
N THR A 123 11.13 21.58 6.89
CA THR A 123 11.35 22.70 5.95
C THR A 123 12.44 22.42 4.93
N ASN A 124 13.27 21.41 5.20
CA ASN A 124 14.39 21.01 4.35
C ASN A 124 14.81 19.56 4.67
N ARG A 125 15.81 19.08 3.92
CA ARG A 125 16.39 17.74 4.09
C ARG A 125 17.07 17.54 5.45
N ASP A 126 17.68 18.56 6.04
CA ASP A 126 18.37 18.44 7.32
C ASP A 126 17.39 18.14 8.47
N ASP A 127 16.17 18.67 8.40
CA ASP A 127 15.11 18.32 9.37
C ASP A 127 14.75 16.83 9.28
N ILE A 128 14.67 16.29 8.05
CA ILE A 128 14.42 14.86 7.81
C ILE A 128 15.59 14.04 8.33
N ARG A 129 16.83 14.43 8.00
CA ARG A 129 18.06 13.78 8.48
C ARG A 129 18.12 13.69 10.00
N LYS A 130 17.77 14.78 10.70
CA LYS A 130 17.70 14.79 12.19
C LYS A 130 16.70 13.76 12.71
N LEU A 131 15.55 13.58 12.05
CA LEU A 131 14.59 12.54 12.42
C LEU A 131 15.16 11.13 12.22
N PHE A 132 15.87 10.88 11.12
CA PHE A 132 16.57 9.60 10.89
C PHE A 132 17.60 9.31 11.99
N ILE A 133 18.41 10.30 12.35
CA ILE A 133 19.41 10.19 13.43
C ILE A 133 18.75 9.94 14.78
N ALA A 134 17.69 10.67 15.11
CA ALA A 134 16.92 10.45 16.33
C ALA A 134 16.29 9.04 16.38
N ASN A 135 16.18 8.36 15.23
CA ASN A 135 15.70 6.99 15.09
C ASN A 135 16.83 5.98 14.82
N GLY A 136 18.08 6.32 15.09
CA GLY A 136 19.21 5.39 15.11
C GLY A 136 19.88 5.13 13.76
N VAL A 137 19.64 5.97 12.75
CA VAL A 137 20.39 5.94 11.48
C VAL A 137 21.60 6.86 11.59
N GLU A 138 22.79 6.37 11.22
CA GLU A 138 23.98 7.23 11.21
C GLU A 138 23.83 8.33 10.15
N GLY A 139 24.22 9.56 10.50
CA GLY A 139 24.06 10.70 9.59
C GLY A 139 24.74 10.49 8.23
N LYS A 140 25.94 9.89 8.23
CA LYS A 140 26.67 9.56 7.00
C LYS A 140 25.95 8.52 6.11
N ASP A 141 25.21 7.59 6.72
CA ASP A 141 24.49 6.54 5.98
C ASP A 141 23.26 7.14 5.32
N PHE A 142 22.58 8.05 6.01
CA PHE A 142 21.53 8.88 5.41
C PHE A 142 22.08 9.70 4.24
N ASP A 143 23.19 10.42 4.42
CA ASP A 143 23.77 11.28 3.39
C ASP A 143 24.21 10.48 2.15
N ALA A 144 24.82 9.32 2.37
CA ALA A 144 25.22 8.39 1.31
C ALA A 144 23.99 7.82 0.57
N ALA A 145 22.95 7.40 1.29
CA ALA A 145 21.74 6.86 0.69
C ALA A 145 20.97 7.95 -0.09
N ALA A 146 20.78 9.13 0.50
CA ALA A 146 20.01 10.23 -0.08
C ALA A 146 20.57 10.75 -1.42
N SER A 147 21.88 10.56 -1.63
CA SER A 147 22.60 10.93 -2.86
C SER A 147 22.79 9.76 -3.83
N SER A 148 22.39 8.54 -3.44
CA SER A 148 22.65 7.32 -4.21
C SER A 148 21.81 7.22 -5.49
N PHE A 149 22.37 6.52 -6.48
CA PHE A 149 21.64 6.16 -7.70
C PHE A 149 20.37 5.36 -7.40
N MET A 150 20.43 4.44 -6.44
CA MET A 150 19.28 3.58 -6.10
C MET A 150 18.09 4.38 -5.58
N VAL A 151 18.34 5.35 -4.69
CA VAL A 151 17.29 6.24 -4.19
C VAL A 151 16.69 7.09 -5.31
N ASN A 152 17.52 7.66 -6.20
CA ASN A 152 17.02 8.44 -7.33
C ASN A 152 16.21 7.58 -8.32
N ALA A 153 16.62 6.33 -8.55
CA ALA A 153 15.89 5.39 -9.39
C ALA A 153 14.53 5.02 -8.77
N GLN A 154 14.48 4.77 -7.45
CA GLN A 154 13.25 4.48 -6.74
C GLN A 154 12.28 5.67 -6.77
N MET A 155 12.76 6.90 -6.51
CA MET A 155 11.94 8.10 -6.63
C MET A 155 11.36 8.26 -8.04
N SER A 156 12.19 8.12 -9.07
CA SER A 156 11.76 8.19 -10.47
C SER A 156 10.70 7.12 -10.79
N SER A 157 10.83 5.93 -10.22
CA SER A 157 9.83 4.87 -10.35
C SER A 157 8.51 5.24 -9.67
N MET A 158 8.54 5.70 -8.42
CA MET A 158 7.32 6.11 -7.70
C MET A 158 6.58 7.25 -8.41
N LYS A 159 7.32 8.23 -8.93
CA LYS A 159 6.75 9.34 -9.70
C LYS A 159 6.04 8.85 -10.96
N ARG A 160 6.70 8.03 -11.77
CA ARG A 160 6.10 7.43 -12.98
C ARG A 160 4.88 6.58 -12.65
N ASP A 161 4.95 5.77 -11.60
CA ASP A 161 3.84 4.92 -11.18
C ASP A 161 2.65 5.76 -10.71
N THR A 162 2.91 6.89 -10.04
CA THR A 162 1.87 7.84 -9.61
C THR A 162 1.16 8.48 -10.81
N GLU A 163 1.93 8.91 -11.82
CA GLU A 163 1.39 9.46 -13.07
C GLU A 163 0.51 8.44 -13.81
N ASN A 164 0.97 7.18 -13.88
CA ASN A 164 0.23 6.09 -14.53
C ASN A 164 -1.02 5.66 -13.75
N ALA A 165 -1.01 5.83 -12.42
CA ALA A 165 -2.12 5.45 -11.55
C ALA A 165 -3.36 6.33 -11.70
N LYS A 166 -3.24 7.49 -12.38
CA LYS A 166 -4.34 8.44 -12.64
C LYS A 166 -5.09 8.87 -11.37
N LEU A 167 -4.39 8.95 -10.23
CA LEU A 167 -4.99 9.11 -8.91
C LEU A 167 -5.82 10.40 -8.81
N SER A 168 -6.97 10.30 -8.13
CA SER A 168 -7.77 11.47 -7.71
C SER A 168 -7.43 11.94 -6.28
N GLY A 169 -6.65 11.16 -5.53
CA GLY A 169 -6.26 11.43 -4.14
C GLY A 169 -5.51 10.26 -3.52
N VAL A 170 -5.21 10.37 -2.23
CA VAL A 170 -4.55 9.34 -1.40
C VAL A 170 -5.23 9.23 -0.03
N PRO A 171 -5.16 8.07 0.67
CA PRO A 171 -4.53 6.82 0.22
C PRO A 171 -5.29 6.19 -0.94
N ALA A 172 -4.56 5.58 -1.87
CA ALA A 172 -5.14 4.90 -3.02
C ALA A 172 -4.48 3.55 -3.25
N LEU A 173 -5.25 2.55 -3.66
CA LEU A 173 -4.75 1.22 -3.99
C LEU A 173 -4.83 0.98 -5.49
N VAL A 174 -3.76 0.43 -6.06
CA VAL A 174 -3.73 -0.10 -7.42
C VAL A 174 -3.28 -1.55 -7.36
N VAL A 175 -4.07 -2.44 -7.95
CA VAL A 175 -3.80 -3.87 -8.01
C VAL A 175 -3.29 -4.25 -9.39
N ASN A 176 -2.23 -5.05 -9.42
CA ASN A 176 -1.61 -5.59 -10.63
C ASN A 176 -1.20 -4.51 -11.67
N GLY A 177 -0.90 -3.29 -11.21
CA GLY A 177 -0.60 -2.14 -12.07
C GLY A 177 -1.75 -1.73 -13.01
N LYS A 178 -2.97 -2.19 -12.73
CA LYS A 178 -4.07 -2.17 -13.69
C LYS A 178 -5.40 -1.70 -13.12
N TYR A 179 -5.75 -2.16 -11.92
CA TYR A 179 -7.05 -1.91 -11.32
C TYR A 179 -6.88 -0.91 -10.18
N ARG A 180 -7.31 0.34 -10.38
CA ARG A 180 -7.36 1.34 -9.30
C ARG A 180 -8.67 1.18 -8.54
N LEU A 181 -8.61 1.03 -7.23
CA LEU A 181 -9.81 0.94 -6.40
C LEU A 181 -10.48 2.32 -6.27
N GLU A 182 -11.81 2.34 -6.34
CA GLU A 182 -12.63 3.54 -6.14
C GLU A 182 -13.17 3.55 -4.72
N THR A 183 -12.62 4.41 -3.86
CA THR A 183 -12.96 4.42 -2.42
C THR A 183 -14.36 4.98 -2.14
N SER A 184 -14.98 5.71 -3.08
CA SER A 184 -16.28 6.34 -2.90
C SER A 184 -17.45 5.35 -2.78
N SER A 185 -17.32 4.16 -3.37
CA SER A 185 -18.33 3.09 -3.30
C SER A 185 -18.11 2.11 -2.15
N ILE A 186 -16.97 2.22 -1.46
CA ILE A 186 -16.54 1.29 -0.41
C ILE A 186 -17.10 1.71 0.94
N LYS A 187 -17.80 0.80 1.61
CA LYS A 187 -18.53 1.06 2.87
C LYS A 187 -17.67 0.83 4.11
N SER A 188 -16.58 0.09 3.98
CA SER A 188 -15.67 -0.21 5.09
C SER A 188 -14.25 -0.55 4.62
N TYR A 189 -13.26 -0.43 5.52
CA TYR A 189 -11.91 -0.89 5.21
C TYR A 189 -11.81 -2.40 5.00
N ASP A 190 -12.70 -3.20 5.60
CA ASP A 190 -12.69 -4.65 5.36
C ASP A 190 -13.16 -4.96 3.93
N GLU A 191 -14.18 -4.26 3.42
CA GLU A 191 -14.59 -4.32 2.01
C GLU A 191 -13.48 -3.84 1.06
N LEU A 192 -12.75 -2.78 1.43
CA LEU A 192 -11.60 -2.32 0.64
C LEU A 192 -10.53 -3.42 0.50
N VAL A 193 -10.20 -4.08 1.62
CA VAL A 193 -9.19 -5.15 1.63
C VAL A 193 -9.69 -6.36 0.85
N ASP A 194 -10.95 -6.75 1.01
CA ASP A 194 -11.52 -7.88 0.28
C ASP A 194 -11.59 -7.61 -1.23
N LEU A 195 -11.88 -6.36 -1.64
CA LEU A 195 -11.78 -5.92 -3.03
C LEU A 195 -10.35 -6.00 -3.54
N ALA A 196 -9.37 -5.49 -2.78
CA ALA A 196 -7.97 -5.54 -3.17
C ALA A 196 -7.53 -7.00 -3.39
N VAL A 197 -7.86 -7.91 -2.46
CA VAL A 197 -7.58 -9.34 -2.57
C VAL A 197 -8.28 -9.94 -3.80
N TYR A 198 -9.56 -9.67 -4.01
CA TYR A 198 -10.29 -10.15 -5.18
C TYR A 198 -9.59 -9.74 -6.49
N LEU A 199 -9.20 -8.47 -6.63
CA LEU A 199 -8.56 -7.96 -7.84
C LEU A 199 -7.21 -8.61 -8.11
N THR A 200 -6.51 -9.15 -7.10
CA THR A 200 -5.24 -9.86 -7.31
C THR A 200 -5.43 -11.15 -8.11
N THR A 201 -6.64 -11.72 -8.11
CA THR A 201 -7.00 -12.92 -8.86
C THR A 201 -7.28 -12.63 -10.34
N LEU A 202 -7.48 -11.36 -10.70
CA LEU A 202 -7.75 -10.92 -12.07
C LEU A 202 -6.43 -10.66 -12.82
N LYS A 203 -6.32 -11.20 -14.04
CA LYS A 203 -5.16 -11.02 -14.94
C LYS A 203 -5.36 -9.86 -15.92
#